data_AF-A0A5A9MWD6-F1
#
_entry.id   AF-A0A5A9MWD6-F1
#
_cell.length_a   1.000
_cell.length_b   1.000
_cell.length_c   1.000
_cell.angle_alpha   90.00
_cell.angle_beta   90.00
_cell.angle_gamma   90.00
#
_symmetry.space_group_name_H-M   'P 1'
#
loop_
_entity.id
_entity.type
_entity.pdbx_description
1 polymer ?
#
loop_
_entity_poly.entity_id
_entity_poly.type
_entity_poly.pdbx_seq_one_letter_code
_entity_poly.pdbx_strand_id
1 'polypeptide(L)'
;MGLPCLRDYYYTAQIRPLICLSSPTYSAGWKDVEGITTNYIPIMTLLNDKKLQMNTNTIEDVMYESLRNSWNRLMQICNVKELSRILRWCAYDSDFGPNALDGRFKGWVSKGITTYLSFTHKGTIMSFESLQNKYGLGQENFYRYLQVRHYFDQNIKLALEKRNLGFLQTFLALTTSTSLNKLVSRLYKAIQESKEPNTEYIKRRWEMEGNIQISNKNWVNICRVQWSTTGSNTWREFCWKNIIRFFITPTQKRHQGSGDACWRLCGFSGANHYHIFWDCPLLRPFWSQICEHINHTFNSKVPCNFVNVYLGNVDVNNWRNKDKRLLWILLAASKKTITRKWLKPNLPTIDEWINIIQDIYKTEKLSFTIRS
;
A
#
# COMPACT_ATOMS: atom_id res chain seq x y z
N MET A 1 -14.39 -1.48 -9.71
CA MET A 1 -13.91 -0.23 -9.11
C MET A 1 -13.51 -0.54 -7.68
N GLY A 2 -12.25 -0.37 -7.31
CA GLY A 2 -11.81 -0.60 -5.94
C GLY A 2 -12.29 0.54 -5.04
N LEU A 3 -12.90 0.21 -3.90
CA LEU A 3 -13.19 1.20 -2.86
C LEU A 3 -11.88 1.89 -2.46
N PRO A 4 -11.88 3.21 -2.21
CA PRO A 4 -10.68 3.92 -1.79
C PRO A 4 -10.17 3.34 -0.46
N CYS A 5 -8.85 3.20 -0.33
CA CYS A 5 -8.24 2.87 0.94
C CYS A 5 -8.44 4.06 1.88
N LEU A 6 -9.44 3.96 2.76
CA LEU A 6 -9.82 5.03 3.70
C LEU A 6 -8.63 5.51 4.52
N ARG A 7 -7.72 4.60 4.89
CA ARG A 7 -6.50 4.91 5.63
C ARG A 7 -5.55 5.81 4.84
N ASP A 8 -5.32 5.50 3.55
CA ASP A 8 -4.44 6.32 2.72
C ASP A 8 -5.10 7.66 2.40
N TYR A 9 -6.41 7.66 2.19
CA TYR A 9 -7.18 8.89 2.00
C TYR A 9 -7.09 9.79 3.24
N TYR A 10 -7.23 9.22 4.44
CA TYR A 10 -7.04 9.93 5.70
C TYR A 10 -5.66 10.58 5.78
N TYR A 11 -4.58 9.82 5.59
CA TYR A 11 -3.22 10.39 5.63
C TYR A 11 -3.03 11.48 4.58
N THR A 12 -3.63 11.30 3.40
CA THR A 12 -3.57 12.30 2.33
C THR A 12 -4.27 13.60 2.72
N ALA A 13 -5.44 13.51 3.36
CA ALA A 13 -6.16 14.68 3.85
C ALA A 13 -5.36 15.40 4.94
N GLN A 14 -4.71 14.65 5.84
CA GLN A 14 -3.88 15.21 6.91
C GLN A 14 -2.65 15.96 6.40
N ILE A 15 -2.04 15.57 5.28
CA ILE A 15 -0.86 16.28 4.75
C ILE A 15 -1.18 17.46 3.82
N ARG A 16 -2.46 17.72 3.52
CA ARG A 16 -2.87 18.88 2.70
C ARG A 16 -2.36 20.21 3.28
N PRO A 17 -2.44 20.49 4.60
CA PRO A 17 -1.90 21.71 5.19
C PRO A 17 -0.39 21.89 4.92
N LEU A 18 0.38 20.79 4.85
CA LEU A 18 1.81 20.86 4.54
C LEU A 18 2.08 21.43 3.13
N ILE A 19 1.23 21.13 2.16
CA ILE A 19 1.33 21.74 0.82
C ILE A 19 1.08 23.25 0.91
N CYS A 20 0.03 23.65 1.63
CA CYS A 20 -0.32 25.05 1.83
C CYS A 20 0.80 25.83 2.55
N LEU A 21 1.36 25.26 3.61
CA LEU A 21 2.49 25.83 4.35
C LEU A 21 3.75 25.97 3.48
N SER A 22 3.99 25.00 2.60
CA SER A 22 5.15 24.97 1.72
C SER A 22 5.00 25.82 0.46
N SER A 23 3.78 26.23 0.12
CA SER A 23 3.51 26.99 -1.10
C SER A 23 3.80 28.48 -0.86
N PRO A 24 4.68 29.12 -1.65
CA PRO A 24 5.01 30.54 -1.49
C PRO A 24 3.85 31.45 -1.91
N THR A 25 2.97 31.00 -2.80
CA THR A 25 1.83 31.77 -3.31
C THR A 25 0.59 31.68 -2.41
N TYR A 26 0.59 30.76 -1.43
CA TYR A 26 -0.53 30.59 -0.51
C TYR A 26 -0.40 31.52 0.69
N SER A 27 -1.38 32.40 0.88
CA SER A 27 -1.54 33.26 2.05
C SER A 27 -2.77 32.86 2.86
N ALA A 28 -2.60 32.77 4.18
CA ALA A 28 -3.69 32.54 5.12
C ALA A 28 -3.24 32.90 6.54
N GLY A 29 -4.11 33.49 7.36
CA GLY A 29 -3.72 33.93 8.72
C GLY A 29 -3.19 32.81 9.62
N TRP A 30 -3.69 31.59 9.47
CA TRP A 30 -3.18 30.43 10.24
C TRP A 30 -1.74 30.06 9.86
N LYS A 31 -1.28 30.34 8.63
CA LYS A 31 0.11 30.12 8.21
C LYS A 31 1.07 31.07 8.93
N ASP A 32 0.62 32.29 9.21
CA ASP A 32 1.42 33.27 9.96
C ASP A 32 1.51 32.88 11.44
N VAL A 33 0.41 32.41 12.04
CA VAL A 33 0.36 31.89 13.42
C VAL A 33 1.31 30.70 13.59
N GLU A 34 1.26 29.74 12.68
CA GLU A 34 2.17 28.58 12.66
C GLU A 34 3.64 29.03 12.54
N GLY A 35 3.91 30.00 11.68
CA GLY A 35 5.25 30.57 11.52
C GLY A 35 5.79 31.22 12.80
N ILE A 36 4.97 31.95 13.54
CA ILE A 36 5.36 32.55 14.83
C ILE A 36 5.68 31.44 15.85
N THR A 37 4.83 30.43 15.92
CA THR A 37 4.94 29.32 16.89
C THR A 37 6.23 28.53 16.71
N THR A 38 6.73 28.41 15.48
CA THR A 38 7.98 27.70 15.16
C THR A 38 9.22 28.59 15.10
N ASN A 39 9.18 29.82 15.64
CA ASN A 39 10.25 30.82 15.49
C ASN A 39 10.66 31.03 14.02
N TYR A 40 9.67 30.98 13.12
CA TYR A 40 9.80 31.08 11.67
C TYR A 40 10.63 29.95 11.03
N ILE A 41 10.91 28.87 11.76
CA ILE A 41 11.47 27.65 11.17
C ILE A 41 10.33 26.92 10.42
N PRO A 42 10.49 26.62 9.12
CA PRO A 42 9.45 25.95 8.37
C PRO A 42 9.15 24.56 8.94
N ILE A 43 7.86 24.27 9.15
CA ILE A 43 7.37 22.97 9.63
C ILE A 43 7.90 21.81 8.78
N MET A 44 8.00 21.99 7.46
CA MET A 44 8.57 20.96 6.59
C MET A 44 10.04 20.63 6.89
N THR A 45 10.84 21.62 7.29
CA THR A 45 12.22 21.38 7.71
C THR A 45 12.24 20.61 9.03
N LEU A 46 11.43 21.04 9.99
CA LEU A 46 11.28 20.36 11.27
C LEU A 46 10.88 18.89 11.06
N LEU A 47 9.85 18.61 10.26
CA LEU A 47 9.39 17.23 9.98
C LEU A 47 10.47 16.32 9.40
N ASN A 48 11.41 16.86 8.62
CA ASN A 48 12.45 16.08 7.94
C ASN A 48 13.81 16.08 8.67
N ASP A 49 13.96 16.84 9.76
CA ASP A 49 15.20 16.93 10.54
C ASP A 49 14.96 16.61 12.03
N LYS A 50 15.32 15.39 12.43
CA LYS A 50 15.16 14.91 13.81
C LYS A 50 16.04 15.64 14.82
N LYS A 51 17.23 16.12 14.45
CA LYS A 51 18.11 16.83 15.39
C LYS A 51 17.56 18.23 15.66
N LEU A 52 17.07 18.89 14.61
CA LEU A 52 16.40 20.18 14.74
C LEU A 52 15.12 20.08 15.59
N GLN A 53 14.37 18.98 15.48
CA GLN A 53 13.21 18.68 16.33
C GLN A 53 13.58 18.62 17.82
N MET A 54 14.66 17.91 18.18
CA MET A 54 15.05 17.75 19.59
C MET A 54 15.47 19.07 20.25
N ASN A 55 16.01 20.00 19.46
CA ASN A 55 16.48 21.31 19.95
C ASN A 55 15.37 22.36 20.03
N THR A 56 14.22 22.10 19.41
CA THR A 56 13.04 22.98 19.46
C THR A 56 12.09 22.48 20.55
N ASN A 57 12.31 22.92 21.79
CA ASN A 57 11.52 22.57 22.99
C ASN A 57 10.04 23.00 22.96
N THR A 58 9.50 23.44 21.82
CA THR A 58 8.32 24.33 21.78
C THR A 58 7.10 23.80 21.05
N ILE A 59 7.04 22.54 20.61
CA ILE A 59 5.88 22.07 19.85
C ILE A 59 5.26 20.82 20.49
N GLU A 60 4.70 20.99 21.69
CA GLU A 60 3.64 20.13 22.22
C GLU A 60 2.27 20.50 21.60
N ASP A 61 2.23 20.67 20.27
CA ASP A 61 0.98 20.92 19.55
C ASP A 61 0.45 19.60 18.98
N VAL A 62 -0.78 19.26 19.36
CA VAL A 62 -1.54 18.12 18.87
C VAL A 62 -1.61 18.13 17.33
N MET A 63 -1.70 19.32 16.71
CA MET A 63 -1.74 19.49 15.26
C MET A 63 -0.42 19.10 14.61
N TYR A 64 0.70 19.57 15.16
CA TYR A 64 2.03 19.20 14.67
C TYR A 64 2.30 17.70 14.81
N GLU A 65 1.96 17.10 15.94
CA GLU A 65 2.18 15.67 16.16
C GLU A 65 1.31 14.81 15.22
N SER A 66 0.07 15.23 14.93
CA SER A 66 -0.79 14.59 13.92
C SER A 66 -0.19 14.68 12.50
N LEU A 67 0.28 15.86 12.11
CA LEU A 67 0.94 16.10 10.82
C LEU A 67 2.22 15.26 10.70
N ARG A 68 3.02 15.21 11.76
CA ARG A 68 4.26 14.44 11.85
C ARG A 68 4.03 12.95 11.72
N ASN A 69 3.07 12.41 12.45
CA ASN A 69 2.72 11.00 12.39
C ASN A 69 2.21 10.61 11.00
N SER A 70 1.38 11.46 10.39
CA SER A 70 0.88 11.26 9.03
C SER A 70 2.01 11.32 8.00
N TRP A 71 2.89 12.31 8.07
CA TRP A 71 4.05 12.47 7.19
C TRP A 71 5.02 11.29 7.30
N ASN A 72 5.44 10.95 8.51
CA ASN A 72 6.35 9.82 8.75
C ASN A 72 5.76 8.50 8.23
N ARG A 73 4.45 8.31 8.35
CA ARG A 73 3.79 7.13 7.84
C ARG A 73 3.74 7.10 6.31
N LEU A 74 3.51 8.23 5.66
CA LEU A 74 3.56 8.32 4.19
C LEU A 74 4.96 8.10 3.65
N MET A 75 5.99 8.68 4.28
CA MET A 75 7.38 8.47 3.88
C MET A 75 7.80 6.98 4.00
N GLN A 76 7.22 6.24 4.95
CA GLN A 76 7.35 4.78 5.04
C GLN A 76 6.63 4.05 3.91
N ILE A 77 5.36 4.38 3.68
CA ILE A 77 4.51 3.74 2.69
C ILE A 77 5.10 3.89 1.28
N CYS A 78 5.57 5.08 0.96
CA CYS A 78 6.14 5.40 -0.34
C CYS A 78 7.64 5.05 -0.45
N ASN A 79 8.26 4.51 0.61
CA ASN A 79 9.68 4.13 0.66
C ASN A 79 10.65 5.27 0.26
N VAL A 80 10.36 6.50 0.68
CA VAL A 80 11.11 7.72 0.32
C VAL A 80 11.82 8.37 1.52
N LYS A 81 11.97 7.64 2.65
CA LYS A 81 12.63 8.19 3.86
C LYS A 81 14.01 8.78 3.59
N GLU A 82 14.82 8.10 2.77
CA GLU A 82 16.18 8.53 2.43
C GLU A 82 16.20 9.85 1.65
N LEU A 83 15.09 10.16 0.97
CA LEU A 83 14.93 11.39 0.20
C LEU A 83 14.40 12.56 1.05
N SER A 84 14.07 12.36 2.33
CA SER A 84 13.60 13.43 3.23
C SER A 84 14.56 14.63 3.31
N ARG A 85 15.87 14.38 3.22
CA ARG A 85 16.92 15.42 3.23
C ARG A 85 16.72 16.48 2.15
N ILE A 86 16.21 16.08 0.98
CA ILE A 86 16.04 17.00 -0.15
C ILE A 86 14.98 18.09 0.13
N LEU A 87 14.05 17.80 1.04
CA LEU A 87 12.96 18.69 1.43
C LEU A 87 13.37 19.65 2.56
N ARG A 88 14.55 19.45 3.17
CA ARG A 88 15.06 20.36 4.21
C ARG A 88 15.49 21.67 3.59
N TRP A 89 15.31 22.75 4.34
CA TRP A 89 15.77 24.07 3.94
C TRP A 89 17.24 24.23 4.28
N CYS A 90 18.06 24.62 3.30
CA CYS A 90 19.51 24.73 3.51
C CYS A 90 19.87 25.72 4.64
N ALA A 91 19.03 26.75 4.85
CA ALA A 91 19.21 27.75 5.89
C ALA A 91 19.06 27.22 7.33
N TYR A 92 18.44 26.04 7.50
CA TYR A 92 18.06 25.49 8.81
C TYR A 92 18.44 24.01 9.00
N ASP A 93 19.03 23.36 8.00
CA ASP A 93 19.42 21.94 8.07
C ASP A 93 20.54 21.74 9.10
N SER A 94 20.28 20.94 10.14
CA SER A 94 21.23 20.68 11.22
C SER A 94 22.45 19.87 10.79
N ASP A 95 22.35 19.12 9.68
CA ASP A 95 23.47 18.37 9.11
C ASP A 95 24.33 19.24 8.19
N PHE A 96 23.91 20.47 7.87
CA PHE A 96 24.63 21.41 7.03
C PHE A 96 25.33 22.50 7.87
N GLY A 97 26.51 22.15 8.41
CA GLY A 97 27.30 23.05 9.28
C GLY A 97 27.50 24.50 8.82
N PRO A 98 27.67 24.81 7.51
CA PRO A 98 27.87 26.19 7.06
C PRO A 98 26.74 27.16 7.41
N ASN A 99 25.49 26.70 7.56
CA ASN A 99 24.37 27.59 7.91
C ASN A 99 24.42 28.13 9.35
N ALA A 100 25.07 27.40 10.26
CA ALA A 100 25.22 27.81 11.65
C ALA A 100 26.26 28.93 11.78
N LEU A 101 27.25 28.95 10.89
CA LEU A 101 28.33 29.93 10.87
C LEU A 101 27.98 31.18 10.05
N ASP A 102 27.12 31.06 9.04
CA ASP A 102 26.76 32.15 8.14
C ASP A 102 25.24 32.40 8.09
N GLY A 103 24.79 33.44 8.79
CA GLY A 103 23.39 33.84 8.82
C GLY A 103 22.82 34.28 7.46
N ARG A 104 23.66 34.56 6.45
CA ARG A 104 23.20 35.02 5.13
C ARG A 104 22.44 33.94 4.36
N PHE A 105 22.61 32.66 4.70
CA PHE A 105 21.76 31.58 4.18
C PHE A 105 20.27 31.80 4.51
N LYS A 106 19.94 32.44 5.64
CA LYS A 106 18.55 32.82 5.95
C LYS A 106 18.03 33.90 5.02
N GLY A 107 18.89 34.79 4.53
CA GLY A 107 18.54 35.80 3.53
C GLY A 107 18.10 35.19 2.20
N TRP A 108 18.59 34.00 1.83
CA TRP A 108 18.18 33.31 0.61
C TRP A 108 16.72 32.87 0.60
N VAL A 109 16.13 32.66 1.78
CA VAL A 109 14.70 32.34 1.94
C VAL A 109 13.84 33.46 1.34
N SER A 110 14.18 34.71 1.61
CA SER A 110 13.45 35.88 1.09
C SER A 110 13.51 35.97 -0.43
N LYS A 111 14.55 35.39 -1.05
CA LYS A 111 14.73 35.30 -2.51
C LYS A 111 14.05 34.06 -3.11
N GLY A 112 13.31 33.27 -2.33
CA GLY A 112 12.62 32.07 -2.78
C GLY A 112 13.48 30.80 -2.84
N ILE A 113 14.72 30.85 -2.34
CA ILE A 113 15.60 29.69 -2.25
C ILE A 113 15.38 29.04 -0.87
N THR A 114 14.77 27.86 -0.89
CA THR A 114 14.31 27.19 0.33
C THR A 114 14.95 25.81 0.47
N THR A 115 14.37 24.81 -0.17
CA THR A 115 14.81 23.41 -0.12
C THR A 115 16.01 23.15 -1.02
N TYR A 116 16.69 22.01 -0.85
CA TYR A 116 17.75 21.59 -1.78
C TYR A 116 17.24 21.40 -3.22
N LEU A 117 15.94 21.19 -3.43
CA LEU A 117 15.35 21.16 -4.77
C LEU A 117 15.40 22.52 -5.47
N SER A 118 15.33 23.63 -4.73
CA SER A 118 15.43 24.97 -5.30
C SER A 118 16.72 25.19 -6.09
N PHE A 119 17.76 24.38 -5.80
CA PHE A 119 19.06 24.39 -6.46
C PHE A 119 19.16 23.44 -7.65
N THR A 120 18.16 22.59 -7.90
CA THR A 120 18.24 21.54 -8.92
C THR A 120 17.36 21.81 -10.13
N HIS A 121 17.78 21.32 -11.30
CA HIS A 121 17.00 21.24 -12.52
C HIS A 121 17.19 19.85 -13.12
N LYS A 122 16.10 19.11 -13.37
CA LYS A 122 16.13 17.72 -13.87
C LYS A 122 17.03 16.78 -13.04
N GLY A 123 17.08 16.98 -11.71
CA GLY A 123 17.81 16.11 -10.78
C GLY A 123 19.30 16.44 -10.63
N THR A 124 19.82 17.43 -11.35
CA THR A 124 21.21 17.92 -11.18
C THR A 124 21.22 19.34 -10.64
N ILE A 125 22.27 19.72 -9.91
CA ILE A 125 22.40 21.07 -9.38
C ILE A 125 22.63 22.07 -10.53
N MET A 126 21.92 23.20 -10.50
CA MET A 126 22.05 24.28 -11.47
C MET A 126 23.40 24.99 -11.32
N SER A 127 23.89 25.60 -12.40
CA SER A 127 25.05 26.50 -12.32
C SER A 127 24.74 27.72 -11.45
N PHE A 128 25.79 28.34 -10.90
CA PHE A 128 25.62 29.57 -10.12
C PHE A 128 24.96 30.67 -10.96
N GLU A 129 25.40 30.87 -12.20
CA GLU A 129 24.82 31.81 -13.15
C GLU A 129 23.30 31.60 -13.34
N SER A 130 22.86 30.34 -13.45
CA SER A 130 21.42 30.02 -13.54
C SER A 130 20.66 30.42 -12.27
N LEU A 131 21.27 30.27 -11.10
CA LEU A 131 20.69 30.71 -9.82
C LEU A 131 20.67 32.24 -9.70
N GLN A 132 21.68 32.93 -10.21
CA GLN A 132 21.72 34.39 -10.26
C GLN A 132 20.56 34.92 -11.11
N ASN A 133 20.39 34.37 -12.31
CA ASN A 133 19.30 34.77 -13.21
C ASN A 133 17.91 34.45 -12.63
N LYS A 134 17.77 33.31 -11.93
CA LYS A 134 16.47 32.86 -11.40
C LYS A 134 16.05 33.56 -10.11
N TYR A 135 16.99 33.82 -9.20
CA TYR A 135 16.69 34.29 -7.84
C TYR A 135 17.37 35.63 -7.48
N GLY A 136 18.07 36.27 -8.43
CA GLY A 136 18.77 37.53 -8.18
C GLY A 136 19.87 37.40 -7.13
N LEU A 137 20.64 36.31 -7.15
CA LEU A 137 21.80 36.15 -6.28
C LEU A 137 22.97 37.03 -6.76
N GLY A 138 23.55 37.81 -5.85
CA GLY A 138 24.78 38.56 -6.13
C GLY A 138 26.02 37.67 -6.07
N GLN A 139 27.12 38.12 -6.68
CA GLN A 139 28.38 37.39 -6.82
C GLN A 139 28.99 36.97 -5.47
N GLU A 140 28.72 37.73 -4.40
CA GLU A 140 29.13 37.46 -3.03
C GLU A 140 28.61 36.11 -2.48
N ASN A 141 27.64 35.50 -3.16
CA ASN A 141 27.05 34.21 -2.81
C ASN A 141 27.74 33.01 -3.47
N PHE A 142 28.74 33.24 -4.33
CA PHE A 142 29.39 32.15 -5.07
C PHE A 142 29.99 31.09 -4.14
N TYR A 143 30.72 31.49 -3.10
CA TYR A 143 31.32 30.57 -2.15
C TYR A 143 30.25 29.74 -1.39
N ARG A 144 29.15 30.38 -0.97
CA ARG A 144 28.02 29.70 -0.31
C ARG A 144 27.36 28.68 -1.23
N TYR A 145 27.23 29.01 -2.52
CA TYR A 145 26.73 28.06 -3.51
C TYR A 145 27.65 26.83 -3.62
N LEU A 146 28.97 27.01 -3.60
CA LEU A 146 29.92 25.88 -3.62
C LEU A 146 29.76 24.99 -2.38
N GLN A 147 29.52 25.57 -1.20
CA GLN A 147 29.26 24.80 0.03
C GLN A 147 27.99 23.94 -0.11
N VAL A 148 26.90 24.51 -0.63
CA VAL A 148 25.64 23.77 -0.87
C VAL A 148 25.83 22.68 -1.91
N ARG A 149 26.56 22.98 -3.00
CA ARG A 149 26.86 22.02 -4.06
C ARG A 149 27.64 20.82 -3.53
N HIS A 150 28.70 21.08 -2.77
CA HIS A 150 29.50 20.02 -2.16
C HIS A 150 28.66 19.11 -1.25
N TYR A 151 27.83 19.72 -0.39
CA TYR A 151 26.94 18.97 0.49
C TYR A 151 25.92 18.12 -0.29
N PHE A 152 25.31 18.68 -1.34
CA PHE A 152 24.35 17.99 -2.19
C PHE A 152 24.96 16.76 -2.88
N ASP A 153 26.14 16.91 -3.47
CA ASP A 153 26.83 15.85 -4.19
C ASP A 153 27.19 14.68 -3.25
N GLN A 154 27.61 14.96 -2.02
CA GLN A 154 27.98 13.93 -1.04
C GLN A 154 26.77 13.24 -0.39
N ASN A 155 25.70 13.99 -0.08
CA ASN A 155 24.67 13.51 0.86
C ASN A 155 23.29 13.27 0.23
N ILE A 156 23.03 13.79 -0.97
CA ILE A 156 21.68 13.81 -1.57
C ILE A 156 21.66 13.17 -2.97
N LYS A 157 22.67 13.43 -3.81
CA LYS A 157 22.72 13.00 -5.21
C LYS A 157 22.50 11.49 -5.41
N LEU A 158 23.21 10.66 -4.65
CA LEU A 158 23.08 9.20 -4.76
C LEU A 158 21.68 8.67 -4.42
N ALA A 159 20.96 9.34 -3.51
CA ALA A 159 19.60 8.94 -3.15
C ALA A 159 18.60 9.28 -4.27
N LEU A 160 18.79 10.42 -4.94
CA LEU A 160 17.98 10.87 -6.08
C LEU A 160 18.12 9.96 -7.30
N GLU A 161 19.34 9.50 -7.60
CA GLU A 161 19.61 8.65 -8.77
C GLU A 161 19.06 7.23 -8.62
N LYS A 162 18.97 6.71 -7.40
CA LYS A 162 18.60 5.30 -7.14
C LYS A 162 17.10 5.04 -6.97
N ARG A 163 16.27 6.07 -6.82
CA ARG A 163 14.87 5.92 -6.39
C ARG A 163 13.92 6.67 -7.32
N ASN A 164 12.76 6.06 -7.59
CA ASN A 164 11.66 6.79 -8.21
C ASN A 164 11.10 7.81 -7.21
N LEU A 165 11.13 9.09 -7.58
CA LEU A 165 10.65 10.19 -6.76
C LEU A 165 9.11 10.23 -6.65
N GLY A 166 8.37 9.57 -7.56
CA GLY A 166 6.90 9.38 -7.58
C GLY A 166 6.07 10.33 -6.70
N PHE A 167 5.85 9.92 -5.44
CA PHE A 167 5.12 10.72 -4.45
C PHE A 167 5.74 12.10 -4.19
N LEU A 168 7.05 12.19 -3.96
CA LEU A 168 7.76 13.44 -3.71
C LEU A 168 7.69 14.38 -4.91
N GLN A 169 7.83 13.86 -6.13
CA GLN A 169 7.71 14.69 -7.34
C GLN A 169 6.30 15.29 -7.44
N THR A 170 5.27 14.49 -7.16
CA THR A 170 3.88 14.98 -7.13
C THR A 170 3.68 16.01 -6.01
N PHE A 171 4.19 15.74 -4.81
CA PHE A 171 4.11 16.65 -3.68
C PHE A 171 4.72 18.02 -4.01
N LEU A 172 5.91 18.05 -4.62
CA LEU A 172 6.60 19.28 -5.01
C LEU A 172 5.93 20.02 -6.16
N ALA A 173 5.40 19.29 -7.15
CA ALA A 173 4.62 19.90 -8.20
C ALA A 173 3.36 20.59 -7.63
N LEU A 174 2.82 20.09 -6.52
CA LEU A 174 1.67 20.70 -5.84
C LEU A 174 2.04 21.92 -4.99
N THR A 175 3.23 21.98 -4.40
CA THR A 175 3.66 23.15 -3.62
C THR A 175 4.00 24.35 -4.49
N THR A 176 4.48 24.08 -5.70
CA THR A 176 4.87 25.09 -6.70
C THR A 176 3.74 25.51 -7.64
N SER A 177 2.64 24.75 -7.69
CA SER A 177 1.49 25.08 -8.53
C SER A 177 0.67 26.22 -7.93
N THR A 178 0.18 27.12 -8.79
CA THR A 178 -0.80 28.16 -8.45
C THR A 178 -2.21 27.59 -8.22
N SER A 179 -2.48 26.35 -8.62
CA SER A 179 -3.81 25.72 -8.51
C SER A 179 -3.85 24.67 -7.39
N LEU A 180 -4.71 24.91 -6.40
CA LEU A 180 -4.99 23.99 -5.29
C LEU A 180 -6.11 22.97 -5.64
N ASN A 181 -6.38 22.76 -6.92
CA ASN A 181 -7.45 21.85 -7.35
C ASN A 181 -7.07 20.39 -7.16
N LYS A 182 -7.98 19.61 -6.56
CA LYS A 182 -7.89 18.15 -6.39
C LYS A 182 -6.60 17.69 -5.67
N LEU A 183 -6.04 18.48 -4.75
CA LEU A 183 -4.80 18.15 -4.00
C LEU A 183 -4.87 16.75 -3.39
N VAL A 184 -5.95 16.47 -2.65
CA VAL A 184 -6.13 15.19 -1.97
C VAL A 184 -6.19 14.04 -2.98
N SER A 185 -6.94 14.19 -4.08
CA SER A 185 -7.03 13.15 -5.11
C SER A 185 -5.70 12.90 -5.81
N ARG A 186 -4.93 13.95 -6.12
CA ARG A 186 -3.62 13.85 -6.78
C ARG A 186 -2.58 13.17 -5.88
N LEU A 187 -2.50 13.59 -4.62
CA LEU A 187 -1.62 12.96 -3.63
C LEU A 187 -2.01 11.50 -3.38
N TYR A 188 -3.31 11.21 -3.24
CA TYR A 188 -3.81 9.86 -3.01
C TYR A 188 -3.41 8.94 -4.16
N LYS A 189 -3.57 9.41 -5.41
CA LYS A 189 -3.14 8.67 -6.61
C LYS A 189 -1.63 8.40 -6.58
N ALA A 190 -0.81 9.41 -6.26
CA ALA A 190 0.64 9.23 -6.16
C ALA A 190 1.05 8.23 -5.06
N ILE A 191 0.33 8.20 -3.94
CA ILE A 191 0.53 7.18 -2.89
C ILE A 191 0.18 5.79 -3.42
N GLN A 192 -0.95 5.63 -4.11
CA GLN A 192 -1.34 4.33 -4.68
C GLN A 192 -0.33 3.84 -5.72
N GLU A 193 0.20 4.73 -6.56
CA GLU A 193 1.22 4.40 -7.57
C GLU A 193 2.58 4.08 -6.95
N SER A 194 2.90 4.68 -5.80
CA SER A 194 4.13 4.39 -5.06
C SER A 194 4.04 3.07 -4.26
N LYS A 195 2.83 2.53 -4.08
CA LYS A 195 2.64 1.25 -3.41
C LYS A 195 2.83 0.13 -4.40
N GLU A 196 3.87 -0.66 -4.21
CA GLU A 196 3.88 -1.99 -4.80
C GLU A 196 2.78 -2.83 -4.13
N PRO A 197 1.89 -3.50 -4.89
CA PRO A 197 0.91 -4.42 -4.33
C PRO A 197 1.62 -5.64 -3.73
N ASN A 198 2.02 -5.53 -2.47
CA ASN A 198 2.74 -6.58 -1.77
C ASN A 198 1.74 -7.56 -1.13
N THR A 199 1.52 -8.68 -1.82
CA THR A 199 0.75 -9.83 -1.31
C THR A 199 1.64 -10.91 -0.70
N GLU A 200 2.95 -10.67 -0.59
CA GLU A 200 3.94 -11.64 -0.07
C GLU A 200 3.64 -12.03 1.38
N TYR A 201 3.18 -11.09 2.20
CA TYR A 201 2.82 -11.40 3.59
C TYR A 201 1.66 -12.42 3.67
N ILE A 202 0.73 -12.40 2.70
CA ILE A 202 -0.40 -13.33 2.63
C ILE A 202 0.13 -14.71 2.25
N LYS A 203 0.97 -14.77 1.22
CA LYS A 203 1.66 -15.98 0.76
C LYS A 203 2.41 -16.65 1.92
N ARG A 204 3.28 -15.91 2.61
CA ARG A 204 4.06 -16.41 3.76
C ARG A 204 3.18 -16.99 4.88
N ARG A 205 2.01 -16.40 5.13
CA ARG A 205 1.07 -16.94 6.12
C ARG A 205 0.43 -18.26 5.67
N TRP A 206 0.13 -18.43 4.39
CA TRP A 206 -0.33 -19.71 3.87
C TRP A 206 0.76 -20.78 3.95
N GLU A 207 2.01 -20.42 3.61
CA GLU A 207 3.17 -21.31 3.70
C GLU A 207 3.41 -21.78 5.13
N MET A 208 3.42 -20.84 6.09
CA MET A 208 3.64 -21.13 7.51
C MET A 208 2.53 -22.01 8.11
N GLU A 209 1.25 -21.68 7.88
CA GLU A 209 0.14 -22.43 8.49
C GLU A 209 -0.10 -23.79 7.84
N GLY A 210 0.14 -23.91 6.53
CA GLY A 210 -0.01 -25.17 5.80
C GLY A 210 1.23 -26.04 5.83
N ASN A 211 2.37 -25.52 6.31
CA ASN A 211 3.70 -26.10 6.12
C ASN A 211 3.95 -26.48 4.65
N ILE A 212 3.66 -25.54 3.74
CA ILE A 212 3.75 -25.70 2.29
C ILE A 212 4.72 -24.67 1.70
N GLN A 213 5.27 -24.96 0.52
CA GLN A 213 6.07 -24.01 -0.25
C GLN A 213 5.33 -23.57 -1.51
N ILE A 214 5.22 -22.26 -1.73
CA ILE A 214 4.56 -21.68 -2.90
C ILE A 214 5.59 -20.84 -3.65
N SER A 215 5.92 -21.23 -4.89
CA SER A 215 6.81 -20.39 -5.71
C SER A 215 6.17 -19.04 -6.05
N ASN A 216 6.98 -18.00 -6.28
CA ASN A 216 6.47 -16.68 -6.67
C ASN A 216 5.62 -16.75 -7.96
N LYS A 217 6.03 -17.58 -8.92
CA LYS A 217 5.27 -17.84 -10.16
C LYS A 217 3.89 -18.45 -9.86
N ASN A 218 3.83 -19.44 -8.98
CA ASN A 218 2.57 -20.06 -8.58
C ASN A 218 1.67 -19.08 -7.83
N TRP A 219 2.23 -18.25 -6.94
CA TRP A 219 1.47 -17.25 -6.21
C TRP A 219 0.82 -16.21 -7.13
N VAL A 220 1.56 -15.70 -8.11
CA VAL A 220 1.01 -14.79 -9.13
C VAL A 220 -0.12 -15.47 -9.92
N ASN A 221 0.06 -16.74 -10.29
CA ASN A 221 -0.97 -17.51 -10.98
C ASN A 221 -2.24 -17.69 -10.13
N ILE A 222 -2.09 -18.10 -8.86
CA ILE A 222 -3.17 -18.23 -7.88
C ILE A 222 -3.98 -16.94 -7.80
N CYS A 223 -3.28 -15.80 -7.66
CA CYS A 223 -3.92 -14.49 -7.58
C CYS A 223 -4.70 -14.16 -8.86
N ARG A 224 -4.11 -14.41 -10.03
CA ARG A 224 -4.74 -14.16 -11.34
C ARG A 224 -6.00 -15.00 -11.54
N VAL A 225 -5.98 -16.28 -11.19
CA VAL A 225 -7.10 -17.21 -11.37
C VAL A 225 -8.36 -16.76 -10.63
N GLN A 226 -8.23 -16.12 -9.46
CA GLN A 226 -9.40 -15.65 -8.71
C GLN A 226 -10.20 -14.57 -9.47
N TRP A 227 -9.53 -13.79 -10.34
CA TRP A 227 -10.17 -12.75 -11.15
C TRP A 227 -10.79 -13.28 -12.44
N SER A 228 -10.45 -14.50 -12.86
CA SER A 228 -10.99 -15.15 -14.07
C SER A 228 -11.96 -16.29 -13.78
N THR A 229 -12.32 -16.51 -12.50
CA THR A 229 -13.15 -17.64 -12.06
C THR A 229 -14.53 -17.67 -12.74
N THR A 230 -15.24 -16.53 -12.77
CA THR A 230 -16.61 -16.42 -13.30
C THR A 230 -16.81 -15.11 -14.05
N GLY A 231 -17.98 -14.88 -14.66
CA GLY A 231 -18.35 -13.59 -15.26
C GLY A 231 -18.83 -12.55 -14.23
N SER A 232 -19.21 -12.99 -13.03
CA SER A 232 -19.74 -12.16 -11.95
C SER A 232 -18.65 -11.57 -11.05
N ASN A 233 -18.68 -10.25 -10.87
CA ASN A 233 -17.76 -9.56 -9.95
C ASN A 233 -17.92 -10.02 -8.50
N THR A 234 -19.14 -10.34 -8.06
CA THR A 234 -19.41 -10.83 -6.70
C THR A 234 -18.68 -12.15 -6.42
N TRP A 235 -18.66 -13.05 -7.40
CA TRP A 235 -17.97 -14.33 -7.27
C TRP A 235 -16.45 -14.18 -7.36
N ARG A 236 -15.94 -13.32 -8.23
CA ARG A 236 -14.50 -12.97 -8.29
C ARG A 236 -14.02 -12.37 -6.97
N GLU A 237 -14.77 -11.43 -6.40
CA GLU A 237 -14.47 -10.83 -5.11
C GLU A 237 -14.49 -11.87 -3.98
N PHE A 238 -15.48 -12.77 -3.98
CA PHE A 238 -15.54 -13.87 -3.02
C PHE A 238 -14.31 -14.79 -3.12
N CYS A 239 -13.93 -15.21 -4.33
CA CYS A 239 -12.72 -16.00 -4.56
C CYS A 239 -11.46 -15.27 -4.07
N TRP A 240 -11.35 -13.98 -4.39
CA TRP A 240 -10.25 -13.14 -3.91
C TRP A 240 -10.20 -13.10 -2.38
N LYS A 241 -11.33 -12.84 -1.70
CA LYS A 241 -11.46 -12.81 -0.23
C LYS A 241 -10.98 -14.10 0.44
N ASN A 242 -11.22 -15.26 -0.18
CA ASN A 242 -10.72 -16.53 0.34
C ASN A 242 -9.18 -16.60 0.30
N ILE A 243 -8.55 -16.14 -0.79
CA ILE A 243 -7.09 -16.16 -0.93
C ILE A 243 -6.42 -15.10 -0.06
N ILE A 244 -7.00 -13.90 0.03
CA ILE A 244 -6.45 -12.80 0.84
C ILE A 244 -6.72 -12.93 2.34
N ARG A 245 -7.27 -14.05 2.80
CA ARG A 245 -7.50 -14.33 4.22
C ARG A 245 -8.42 -13.30 4.88
N PHE A 246 -9.51 -12.97 4.19
CA PHE A 246 -10.48 -11.97 4.64
C PHE A 246 -11.32 -12.43 5.84
N PHE A 247 -11.59 -13.73 5.95
CA PHE A 247 -12.49 -14.27 6.95
C PHE A 247 -11.83 -14.41 8.33
N ILE A 248 -12.48 -13.92 9.38
CA ILE A 248 -11.92 -13.96 10.74
C ILE A 248 -12.03 -15.38 11.31
N THR A 249 -10.93 -15.99 11.74
CA THR A 249 -10.88 -17.35 12.31
C THR A 249 -10.90 -17.37 13.85
N PRO A 250 -11.13 -18.54 14.50
CA PRO A 250 -11.08 -18.66 15.96
C PRO A 250 -9.81 -18.09 16.60
N THR A 251 -8.62 -18.42 16.09
CA THR A 251 -7.35 -17.90 16.62
C THR A 251 -7.28 -16.37 16.63
N GLN A 252 -7.94 -15.71 15.67
CA GLN A 252 -8.00 -14.25 15.62
C GLN A 252 -9.04 -13.68 16.58
N LYS A 253 -10.13 -14.41 16.85
CA LYS A 253 -11.19 -14.03 17.80
C LYS A 253 -10.84 -14.29 19.26
N ARG A 254 -9.78 -15.03 19.57
CA ARG A 254 -9.40 -15.37 20.96
C ARG A 254 -9.30 -14.14 21.88
N HIS A 255 -8.88 -13.00 21.35
CA HIS A 255 -8.75 -11.73 22.08
C HIS A 255 -10.10 -11.05 22.38
N GLN A 256 -11.20 -11.57 21.84
CA GLN A 256 -12.58 -11.10 22.06
C GLN A 256 -13.36 -12.04 23.01
N GLY A 257 -12.68 -12.95 23.72
CA GLY A 257 -13.29 -13.87 24.68
C GLY A 257 -13.97 -15.10 24.08
N SER A 258 -13.92 -15.30 22.75
CA SER A 258 -14.60 -16.41 22.07
C SER A 258 -13.80 -17.72 21.98
N GLY A 259 -12.66 -17.83 22.67
CA GLY A 259 -11.72 -18.95 22.55
C GLY A 259 -11.07 -19.06 21.16
N ASP A 260 -10.24 -20.08 20.96
CA ASP A 260 -9.55 -20.38 19.68
C ASP A 260 -9.87 -21.77 19.11
N ALA A 261 -10.86 -22.45 19.68
CA ALA A 261 -11.31 -23.77 19.26
C ALA A 261 -12.02 -23.74 17.89
N CYS A 262 -11.89 -24.84 17.13
CA CYS A 262 -12.58 -25.00 15.86
C CYS A 262 -14.11 -25.01 16.05
N TRP A 263 -14.84 -24.22 15.27
CA TRP A 263 -16.31 -24.15 15.34
C TRP A 263 -17.00 -25.47 15.03
N ARG A 264 -16.33 -26.39 14.32
CA ARG A 264 -16.82 -27.73 13.99
C ARG A 264 -16.67 -28.73 15.12
N LEU A 265 -16.19 -28.30 16.28
CA LEU A 265 -16.00 -29.14 17.46
C LEU A 265 -15.12 -30.37 17.19
N CYS A 266 -14.12 -30.23 16.31
CA CYS A 266 -13.18 -31.31 15.98
C CYS A 266 -12.09 -31.55 17.04
N GLY A 267 -12.19 -30.93 18.22
CA GLY A 267 -11.22 -31.03 19.30
C GLY A 267 -9.92 -30.22 19.13
N PHE A 268 -9.74 -29.51 18.01
CA PHE A 268 -8.53 -28.70 17.77
C PHE A 268 -8.67 -27.27 18.31
N SER A 269 -7.67 -26.82 19.07
CA SER A 269 -7.51 -25.44 19.54
C SER A 269 -6.46 -24.70 18.71
N GLY A 270 -6.59 -23.38 18.59
CA GLY A 270 -5.75 -22.58 17.70
C GLY A 270 -6.12 -22.67 16.22
N ALA A 271 -7.41 -22.86 15.90
CA ALA A 271 -7.90 -23.02 14.55
C ALA A 271 -7.67 -21.77 13.65
N ASN A 272 -6.63 -21.86 12.83
CA ASN A 272 -6.22 -20.84 11.87
C ASN A 272 -6.96 -20.98 10.52
N HIS A 273 -6.55 -20.21 9.50
CA HIS A 273 -7.20 -20.26 8.19
C HIS A 273 -7.01 -21.62 7.51
N TYR A 274 -5.79 -22.15 7.51
CA TYR A 274 -5.50 -23.45 6.91
C TYR A 274 -6.35 -24.56 7.53
N HIS A 275 -6.47 -24.57 8.86
CA HIS A 275 -7.32 -25.52 9.57
C HIS A 275 -8.81 -25.39 9.18
N ILE A 276 -9.36 -24.18 9.23
CA ILE A 276 -10.80 -23.95 9.00
C ILE A 276 -11.21 -24.31 7.57
N PHE A 277 -10.33 -24.11 6.59
CA PHE A 277 -10.63 -24.32 5.18
C PHE A 277 -10.16 -25.66 4.61
N TRP A 278 -9.18 -26.33 5.23
CA TRP A 278 -8.57 -27.53 4.65
C TRP A 278 -8.27 -28.63 5.67
N ASP A 279 -7.46 -28.36 6.69
CA ASP A 279 -6.86 -29.42 7.51
C ASP A 279 -7.79 -30.03 8.57
N CYS A 280 -8.90 -29.35 8.90
CA CYS A 280 -9.89 -29.87 9.85
C CYS A 280 -10.30 -31.32 9.50
N PRO A 281 -10.15 -32.29 10.42
CA PRO A 281 -10.40 -33.71 10.13
C PRO A 281 -11.85 -33.98 9.71
N LEU A 282 -12.81 -33.24 10.28
CA LEU A 282 -14.22 -33.35 9.92
C LEU A 282 -14.52 -32.80 8.51
N LEU A 283 -13.60 -32.03 7.92
CA LEU A 283 -13.75 -31.47 6.57
C LEU A 283 -13.10 -32.35 5.50
N ARG A 284 -12.19 -33.26 5.87
CA ARG A 284 -11.47 -34.14 4.92
C ARG A 284 -12.42 -34.97 4.04
N PRO A 285 -13.51 -35.59 4.55
CA PRO A 285 -14.42 -36.36 3.70
C PRO A 285 -15.10 -35.53 2.61
N PHE A 286 -15.41 -34.27 2.92
CA PHE A 286 -15.98 -33.33 1.94
C PHE A 286 -14.97 -33.06 0.82
N TRP A 287 -13.73 -32.69 1.15
CA TRP A 287 -12.71 -32.44 0.13
C TRP A 287 -12.38 -33.67 -0.70
N SER A 288 -12.38 -34.87 -0.10
CA SER A 288 -12.19 -36.13 -0.82
C SER A 288 -13.25 -36.31 -1.91
N GLN A 289 -14.52 -36.14 -1.58
CA GLN A 289 -15.63 -36.26 -2.54
C GLN A 289 -15.55 -35.18 -3.62
N ILE A 290 -15.20 -33.94 -3.27
CA ILE A 290 -15.00 -32.86 -4.26
C ILE A 290 -13.90 -33.24 -5.26
N CYS A 291 -12.75 -33.74 -4.79
CA CYS A 291 -11.66 -34.17 -5.65
C CYS A 291 -12.05 -35.33 -6.56
N GLU A 292 -12.81 -36.30 -6.04
CA GLU A 292 -13.35 -37.42 -6.83
C GLU A 292 -14.27 -36.92 -7.94
N HIS A 293 -15.24 -36.05 -7.62
CA HIS A 293 -16.12 -35.45 -8.61
C HIS A 293 -15.36 -34.66 -9.68
N ILE A 294 -14.35 -33.88 -9.31
CA ILE A 294 -13.52 -33.13 -10.26
C ILE A 294 -12.76 -34.08 -11.18
N ASN A 295 -12.07 -35.08 -10.62
CA ASN A 295 -11.27 -36.01 -11.40
C ASN A 295 -12.14 -36.86 -12.35
N HIS A 296 -13.32 -37.28 -11.90
CA HIS A 296 -14.30 -37.97 -12.74
C HIS A 296 -14.83 -37.06 -13.86
N THR A 297 -15.20 -35.81 -13.56
CA THR A 297 -15.77 -34.87 -14.55
C THR A 297 -14.81 -34.55 -15.68
N PHE A 298 -13.52 -34.36 -15.36
CA PHE A 298 -12.51 -33.96 -16.35
C PHE A 298 -11.68 -35.12 -16.90
N ASN A 299 -11.95 -36.36 -16.46
CA ASN A 299 -11.12 -37.55 -16.74
C ASN A 299 -9.62 -37.25 -16.57
N SER A 300 -9.27 -36.60 -15.46
CA SER A 300 -7.92 -36.10 -15.21
C SER A 300 -7.49 -36.39 -13.78
N LYS A 301 -6.18 -36.33 -13.51
CA LYS A 301 -5.60 -36.56 -12.19
C LYS A 301 -5.20 -35.24 -11.54
N VAL A 302 -6.16 -34.38 -11.23
CA VAL A 302 -5.88 -33.18 -10.43
C VAL A 302 -5.46 -33.63 -9.03
N PRO A 303 -4.24 -33.29 -8.56
CA PRO A 303 -3.80 -33.71 -7.24
C PRO A 303 -4.69 -33.09 -6.15
N CYS A 304 -5.25 -33.92 -5.27
CA CYS A 304 -6.12 -33.50 -4.18
C CYS A 304 -5.31 -32.93 -3.01
N ASN A 305 -4.72 -31.76 -3.20
CA ASN A 305 -3.98 -31.04 -2.17
C ASN A 305 -4.43 -29.59 -2.07
N PHE A 306 -4.05 -28.93 -0.96
CA PHE A 306 -4.48 -27.58 -0.66
C PHE A 306 -4.13 -26.56 -1.75
N VAL A 307 -2.91 -26.65 -2.30
CA VAL A 307 -2.40 -25.71 -3.29
C VAL A 307 -3.18 -25.81 -4.60
N ASN A 308 -3.50 -27.03 -5.02
CA ASN A 308 -4.17 -27.26 -6.30
C ASN A 308 -5.67 -27.02 -6.18
N VAL A 309 -6.31 -27.57 -5.15
CA VAL A 309 -7.77 -27.56 -5.01
C VAL A 309 -8.24 -26.27 -4.35
N TYR A 310 -7.73 -25.92 -3.17
CA TYR A 310 -8.20 -24.74 -2.45
C TYR A 310 -7.60 -23.45 -3.03
N LEU A 311 -6.27 -23.37 -3.21
CA LEU A 311 -5.67 -22.16 -3.80
C LEU A 311 -5.92 -22.06 -5.32
N GLY A 312 -6.28 -23.16 -5.99
CA GLY A 312 -6.62 -23.17 -7.41
C GLY A 312 -5.41 -23.17 -8.34
N ASN A 313 -4.25 -23.64 -7.89
CA ASN A 313 -3.04 -23.73 -8.72
C ASN A 313 -2.98 -25.06 -9.49
N VAL A 314 -3.96 -25.30 -10.37
CA VAL A 314 -4.01 -26.50 -11.22
C VAL A 314 -3.33 -26.21 -12.56
N ASP A 315 -2.46 -27.12 -13.02
CA ASP A 315 -1.94 -27.05 -14.38
C ASP A 315 -3.01 -27.47 -15.39
N VAL A 316 -3.65 -26.46 -15.96
CA VAL A 316 -4.71 -26.62 -16.95
C VAL A 316 -4.29 -26.07 -18.30
N ASN A 317 -3.00 -25.83 -18.57
CA ASN A 317 -2.57 -25.11 -19.78
C ASN A 317 -3.14 -25.71 -21.07
N ASN A 318 -3.16 -27.04 -21.15
CA ASN A 318 -3.65 -27.81 -22.30
C ASN A 318 -5.18 -28.01 -22.33
N TRP A 319 -5.92 -27.51 -21.34
CA TRP A 319 -7.37 -27.69 -21.25
C TRP A 319 -8.12 -26.66 -22.12
N ARG A 320 -9.31 -27.04 -22.59
CA ARG A 320 -10.21 -26.10 -23.28
C ARG A 320 -10.68 -25.01 -22.31
N ASN A 321 -10.95 -23.82 -22.83
CA ASN A 321 -11.39 -22.68 -22.01
C ASN A 321 -12.70 -22.95 -21.24
N LYS A 322 -13.61 -23.75 -21.81
CA LYS A 322 -14.87 -24.16 -21.15
C LYS A 322 -14.57 -25.03 -19.92
N ASP A 323 -13.67 -25.99 -20.06
CA ASP A 323 -13.29 -26.93 -19.00
C ASP A 323 -12.54 -26.20 -17.86
N LYS A 324 -11.62 -25.30 -18.23
CA LYS A 324 -10.94 -24.38 -17.29
C LYS A 324 -11.95 -23.59 -16.45
N ARG A 325 -12.93 -22.97 -17.11
CA ARG A 325 -13.95 -22.14 -16.44
C ARG A 325 -14.84 -22.98 -15.52
N LEU A 326 -15.24 -24.17 -15.96
CA LEU A 326 -16.01 -25.09 -15.13
C LEU A 326 -15.23 -25.47 -13.87
N LEU A 327 -13.95 -25.85 -13.99
CA LEU A 327 -13.11 -26.17 -12.84
C LEU A 327 -13.09 -25.02 -11.82
N TRP A 328 -12.89 -23.79 -12.27
CA TRP A 328 -12.86 -22.63 -11.37
C TRP A 328 -14.21 -22.39 -10.68
N ILE A 329 -15.32 -22.59 -11.38
CA ILE A 329 -16.68 -22.52 -10.80
C ILE A 329 -16.85 -23.59 -9.72
N LEU A 330 -16.46 -24.83 -9.99
CA LEU A 330 -16.57 -25.95 -9.04
C LEU A 330 -15.78 -25.66 -7.77
N LEU A 331 -14.53 -25.21 -7.89
CA LEU A 331 -13.66 -24.85 -6.75
C LEU A 331 -14.19 -23.63 -5.98
N ALA A 332 -14.75 -22.63 -6.67
CA ALA A 332 -15.39 -21.48 -6.03
C ALA A 332 -16.63 -21.90 -5.23
N ALA A 333 -17.44 -22.80 -5.79
CA ALA A 333 -18.59 -23.37 -5.11
C ALA A 333 -18.15 -24.14 -3.85
N SER A 334 -17.09 -24.94 -3.90
CA SER A 334 -16.59 -25.69 -2.73
C SER A 334 -16.21 -24.76 -1.58
N LYS A 335 -15.49 -23.66 -1.87
CA LYS A 335 -15.18 -22.60 -0.90
C LYS A 335 -16.46 -21.97 -0.32
N LYS A 336 -17.46 -21.75 -1.17
CA LYS A 336 -18.74 -21.18 -0.74
C LYS A 336 -19.52 -22.11 0.17
N THR A 337 -19.54 -23.42 -0.11
CA THR A 337 -20.20 -24.41 0.75
C THR A 337 -19.65 -24.36 2.16
N ILE A 338 -18.32 -24.31 2.29
CA ILE A 338 -17.63 -24.19 3.59
C ILE A 338 -17.99 -22.88 4.28
N THR A 339 -17.95 -21.74 3.57
CA THR A 339 -18.26 -20.43 4.17
C THR A 339 -19.74 -20.21 4.47
N ARG A 340 -20.68 -20.94 3.85
CA ARG A 340 -22.11 -20.92 4.26
C ARG A 340 -22.32 -21.49 5.67
N LYS A 341 -21.37 -22.30 6.17
CA LYS A 341 -21.35 -22.84 7.54
C LYS A 341 -20.37 -22.09 8.46
N TRP A 342 -20.04 -20.83 8.15
CA TRP A 342 -19.16 -20.01 9.00
C TRP A 342 -19.75 -19.84 10.40
N LEU A 343 -18.91 -19.95 11.44
CA LEU A 343 -19.33 -19.89 12.85
C LEU A 343 -20.30 -21.00 13.30
N LYS A 344 -20.50 -22.05 12.50
CA LYS A 344 -21.42 -23.15 12.80
C LYS A 344 -20.69 -24.49 12.95
N PRO A 345 -21.24 -25.42 13.76
CA PRO A 345 -20.67 -26.77 13.88
C PRO A 345 -21.00 -27.67 12.69
N ASN A 346 -22.05 -27.35 11.94
CA ASN A 346 -22.52 -28.17 10.82
C ASN A 346 -21.46 -28.32 9.73
N LEU A 347 -21.37 -29.54 9.18
CA LEU A 347 -20.47 -29.86 8.08
C LEU A 347 -21.10 -29.49 6.72
N PRO A 348 -20.29 -29.12 5.73
CA PRO A 348 -20.76 -28.93 4.36
C PRO A 348 -21.12 -30.27 3.70
N THR A 349 -22.15 -30.28 2.86
CA THR A 349 -22.57 -31.47 2.11
C THR A 349 -22.40 -31.30 0.60
N ILE A 350 -22.40 -32.41 -0.14
CA ILE A 350 -22.34 -32.40 -1.62
C ILE A 350 -23.62 -31.80 -2.21
N ASP A 351 -24.80 -32.06 -1.64
CA ASP A 351 -26.05 -31.47 -2.11
C ASP A 351 -26.02 -29.93 -2.03
N GLU A 352 -25.49 -29.37 -0.95
CA GLU A 352 -25.30 -27.92 -0.81
C GLU A 352 -24.33 -27.37 -1.84
N TRP A 353 -23.27 -28.11 -2.15
CA TRP A 353 -22.31 -27.75 -3.19
C TRP A 353 -22.95 -27.77 -4.58
N ILE A 354 -23.73 -28.79 -4.93
CA ILE A 354 -24.48 -28.88 -6.19
C ILE A 354 -25.46 -27.71 -6.31
N ASN A 355 -26.19 -27.39 -5.24
CA ASN A 355 -27.11 -26.25 -5.22
C ASN A 355 -26.38 -24.92 -5.50
N ILE A 356 -25.19 -24.71 -4.92
CA ILE A 356 -24.37 -23.53 -5.23
C ILE A 356 -23.93 -23.50 -6.69
N ILE A 357 -23.53 -24.64 -7.25
CA ILE A 357 -23.13 -24.72 -8.67
C ILE A 357 -24.31 -24.31 -9.56
N GLN A 358 -25.51 -24.79 -9.26
CA GLN A 358 -26.73 -24.41 -9.99
C GLN A 358 -27.03 -22.91 -9.87
N ASP A 359 -26.85 -22.30 -8.69
CA ASP A 359 -27.00 -20.85 -8.49
C ASP A 359 -26.02 -20.06 -9.38
N ILE A 360 -24.75 -20.49 -9.42
CA ILE A 360 -23.73 -19.87 -10.28
C ILE A 360 -24.12 -20.03 -11.75
N TYR A 361 -24.50 -21.23 -12.17
CA TYR A 361 -24.90 -21.53 -13.54
C TYR A 361 -26.06 -20.65 -14.01
N LYS A 362 -27.12 -20.50 -13.21
CA LYS A 362 -28.26 -19.62 -13.51
C LYS A 362 -27.81 -18.18 -13.75
N THR A 363 -26.94 -17.67 -12.88
CA THR A 363 -26.40 -16.30 -12.98
C THR A 363 -25.54 -16.10 -14.24
N GLU A 364 -24.72 -17.09 -14.58
CA GLU A 364 -23.86 -17.07 -15.77
C GLU A 364 -24.69 -17.16 -17.06
N LYS A 365 -25.75 -17.98 -17.07
CA LYS A 365 -26.68 -18.09 -18.21
C LYS A 365 -27.38 -16.76 -18.48
N LEU A 366 -27.93 -16.12 -17.45
CA LEU A 366 -28.56 -14.79 -17.58
C LEU A 366 -27.56 -13.74 -18.10
N SER A 367 -26.34 -13.74 -17.58
CA SER A 367 -25.30 -12.79 -18.00
C SER A 367 -24.86 -13.00 -19.46
N PHE A 368 -24.92 -14.24 -19.96
CA PHE A 368 -24.64 -14.56 -21.36
C PHE A 368 -25.77 -14.05 -22.26
N THR A 369 -27.02 -14.34 -21.93
CA THR A 369 -28.21 -13.91 -22.71
C THR A 369 -28.33 -12.39 -22.84
N ILE A 370 -27.89 -11.61 -21.85
CA ILE A 370 -27.90 -10.13 -21.92
C ILE A 370 -26.79 -9.58 -22.82
N ARG A 371 -25.72 -10.36 -23.06
CA ARG A 371 -24.53 -9.93 -23.82
C ARG A 371 -24.50 -10.45 -25.27
N SER A 372 -25.29 -11.48 -25.56
CA SER A 372 -25.60 -11.99 -26.90
C SER A 372 -26.74 -11.19 -27.50
#